data_AF-A0A3C0GEQ4-F1
#
_entry.id   AF-A0A3C0GEQ4-F1
#
_cell.length_a   1.000
_cell.length_b   1.000
_cell.length_c   1.000
_cell.angle_alpha   90.00
_cell.angle_beta   90.00
_cell.angle_gamma   90.00
#
_symmetry.space_group_name_H-M   'P 1'
#
loop_
_entity.id
_entity.type
_entity.pdbx_description
1 polymer ?
#
loop_
_entity_poly.entity_id
_entity_poly.type
_entity_poly.pdbx_seq_one_letter_code
_entity_poly.pdbx_strand_id
1 'polypeptide(L)'
;MAEMMERGVFAGITKKMKTASGMPDMRFKVNKDLYNKAKYKEKTSGQRFIKVKKGSKKTVKRRAEQKHVIPKPSNNAGSSFKNQDFNPLALEALLNGLLPKVVASKMTSPALNYRTGRFAESAEVEEVMIGQRGGLNVNYTYQKDPYQTFEPGFARGSTYRDPRKIIGESVREIAQSMIGNKFLRVRRV
;
A
#
# COMPACT_ATOMS: atom_id res chain seq x y z
N MET A 1 9.67 -16.25 -30.50
CA MET A 1 8.63 -17.13 -29.92
C MET A 1 9.28 -18.28 -29.14
N ALA A 2 10.29 -18.96 -29.71
CA ALA A 2 11.12 -19.93 -28.98
C ALA A 2 11.71 -19.38 -27.68
N GLU A 3 12.30 -18.18 -27.70
CA GLU A 3 12.84 -17.49 -26.52
C GLU A 3 11.81 -17.22 -25.40
N MET A 4 10.55 -17.00 -25.76
CA MET A 4 9.47 -16.82 -24.77
C MET A 4 9.00 -18.16 -24.17
N MET A 5 9.24 -19.28 -24.85
CA MET A 5 9.00 -20.61 -24.30
C MET A 5 10.08 -21.00 -23.28
N GLU A 6 11.35 -20.69 -23.56
CA GLU A 6 12.44 -20.93 -22.60
C GLU A 6 12.25 -20.15 -21.30
N ARG A 7 11.68 -18.94 -21.38
CA ARG A 7 11.32 -18.11 -20.22
C ARG A 7 10.05 -18.57 -19.50
N GLY A 8 9.40 -19.65 -19.95
CA GLY A 8 8.21 -20.20 -19.31
C GLY A 8 6.94 -19.33 -19.41
N VAL A 9 6.92 -18.32 -20.29
CA VAL A 9 5.79 -17.37 -20.45
C VAL A 9 4.46 -18.08 -20.72
N PHE A 10 4.54 -19.26 -21.35
CA PHE A 10 3.41 -20.05 -21.81
C PHE A 10 3.22 -21.36 -21.03
N ALA A 11 3.93 -21.55 -19.91
CA ALA A 11 3.91 -22.79 -19.12
C ALA A 11 2.50 -23.11 -18.57
N GLY A 12 1.74 -22.09 -18.18
CA GLY A 12 0.38 -22.22 -17.62
C GLY A 12 -0.75 -22.41 -18.64
N ILE A 13 -0.45 -22.50 -19.94
CA ILE A 13 -1.49 -22.71 -20.97
C ILE A 13 -1.93 -24.17 -20.99
N THR A 14 -3.25 -24.40 -21.01
CA THR A 14 -3.84 -25.74 -21.08
C THR A 14 -3.47 -26.47 -22.38
N LYS A 15 -3.37 -27.81 -22.37
CA LYS A 15 -3.00 -28.60 -23.56
C LYS A 15 -3.93 -28.35 -24.76
N LYS A 16 -5.20 -28.01 -24.53
CA LYS A 16 -6.20 -27.69 -25.57
C LYS A 16 -5.93 -26.36 -26.30
N MET A 17 -5.12 -25.49 -25.70
CA MET A 17 -4.75 -24.18 -26.25
C MET A 17 -3.31 -24.16 -26.76
N LYS A 18 -2.71 -25.35 -26.96
CA LYS A 18 -1.40 -25.56 -27.58
C LYS A 18 -1.59 -26.30 -28.91
N THR A 19 -0.76 -25.95 -29.87
CA THR A 19 -0.60 -26.69 -31.13
C THR A 19 0.05 -28.04 -30.87
N ALA A 20 0.02 -28.96 -31.84
CA ALA A 20 0.64 -30.27 -31.73
C ALA A 20 2.15 -30.21 -31.45
N SER A 21 2.82 -29.11 -31.81
CA SER A 21 4.24 -28.85 -31.52
C SER A 21 4.50 -28.24 -30.14
N GLY A 22 3.48 -28.12 -29.29
CA GLY A 22 3.60 -27.56 -27.94
C GLY A 22 3.60 -26.03 -27.88
N MET A 23 3.58 -25.34 -29.03
CA MET A 23 3.50 -23.88 -29.11
C MET A 23 2.09 -23.39 -28.75
N PRO A 24 1.94 -22.20 -28.12
CA PRO A 24 0.64 -21.56 -27.93
C PRO A 24 -0.13 -21.45 -29.25
N ASP A 25 -1.38 -21.92 -29.28
CA ASP A 25 -2.23 -21.73 -30.45
C ASP A 25 -2.74 -20.28 -30.51
N MET A 26 -2.30 -19.54 -31.52
CA MET A 26 -2.57 -18.11 -31.68
C MET A 26 -4.00 -17.81 -32.17
N ARG A 27 -4.81 -18.85 -32.44
CA ARG A 27 -6.25 -18.72 -32.68
C ARG A 27 -6.99 -18.24 -31.43
N PHE A 28 -6.49 -18.59 -30.24
CA PHE A 28 -7.08 -18.14 -28.98
C PHE A 28 -6.64 -16.71 -28.64
N LYS A 29 -7.62 -15.82 -28.40
CA LYS A 29 -7.38 -14.41 -28.02
C LYS A 29 -6.45 -14.29 -26.80
N VAL A 30 -6.63 -15.17 -25.80
CA VAL A 30 -5.81 -15.20 -24.58
C VAL A 30 -4.33 -15.41 -24.89
N ASN A 31 -4.00 -16.31 -25.82
CA ASN A 31 -2.62 -16.59 -26.20
C ASN A 31 -2.00 -15.39 -26.96
N LYS A 32 -2.79 -14.72 -27.80
CA LYS A 32 -2.38 -13.49 -28.50
C LYS A 32 -2.05 -12.36 -27.53
N ASP A 33 -2.86 -12.20 -26.48
CA ASP A 33 -2.66 -11.17 -25.46
C ASP A 33 -1.42 -11.46 -24.59
N LEU A 34 -1.20 -12.72 -24.21
CA LEU A 34 0.01 -13.16 -23.48
C LEU A 34 1.29 -12.89 -24.29
N TYR A 35 1.27 -13.20 -25.58
CA TYR A 35 2.38 -12.92 -26.49
C TYR A 35 2.69 -11.42 -26.58
N ASN A 36 1.67 -10.58 -26.76
CA ASN A 36 1.84 -9.13 -26.86
C ASN A 36 2.37 -8.51 -25.55
N LYS A 37 1.88 -8.97 -24.39
CA LYS A 37 2.37 -8.53 -23.08
C LYS A 37 3.84 -8.89 -22.87
N ALA A 38 4.24 -10.10 -23.25
CA ALA A 38 5.63 -10.54 -23.16
C ALA A 38 6.56 -9.72 -24.07
N LYS A 39 6.13 -9.45 -25.31
CA LYS A 39 6.85 -8.60 -26.26
C LYS A 39 6.98 -7.15 -25.78
N TYR A 40 5.93 -6.61 -25.13
CA TYR A 40 5.97 -5.26 -24.57
C TYR A 40 6.96 -5.15 -23.41
N LYS A 41 7.01 -6.15 -22.53
CA LYS A 41 7.98 -6.20 -21.42
C LYS A 41 9.43 -6.13 -21.91
N GLU A 42 9.78 -6.84 -22.99
CA GLU A 42 11.12 -6.78 -23.60
C GLU A 42 11.48 -5.38 -24.12
N LYS A 43 10.53 -4.68 -24.76
CA LYS A 43 10.77 -3.32 -25.25
C LYS A 43 10.98 -2.33 -24.10
N THR A 44 10.27 -2.49 -22.98
CA THR A 44 10.42 -1.61 -21.82
C THR A 44 11.65 -1.89 -20.97
N SER A 45 12.18 -3.13 -20.98
CA SER A 45 13.44 -3.46 -20.28
C SER A 45 14.68 -3.08 -21.10
N GLY A 46 14.55 -2.91 -22.43
CA GLY A 46 15.67 -2.63 -23.33
C GLY A 46 16.10 -1.17 -23.44
N GLN A 47 15.24 -0.18 -23.19
CA GLN A 47 15.59 1.24 -23.35
C GLN A 47 14.81 2.16 -22.39
N ARG A 48 15.44 2.53 -21.28
CA ARG A 48 15.17 3.79 -20.57
C ARG A 48 16.43 4.64 -20.51
N PHE A 49 16.88 5.12 -21.67
CA PHE A 49 17.77 6.27 -21.71
C PHE A 49 16.93 7.52 -21.47
N ILE A 50 16.98 8.06 -20.25
CA ILE A 50 16.50 9.40 -19.95
C ILE A 50 17.36 10.38 -20.77
N LYS A 51 16.80 10.98 -21.83
CA LYS A 51 17.40 12.11 -22.56
C LYS A 51 17.37 13.34 -21.65
N VAL A 52 18.44 13.58 -20.89
CA VAL A 52 18.68 14.88 -20.26
C VAL A 52 19.16 15.86 -21.36
N LYS A 53 18.36 16.90 -21.62
CA LYS A 53 18.71 17.99 -22.54
C LYS A 53 19.93 18.74 -22.00
N LYS A 54 20.98 18.82 -22.82
CA LYS A 54 22.27 19.45 -22.52
C LYS A 54 22.18 20.96 -22.73
N GLY A 55 22.05 21.72 -21.65
CA GLY A 55 22.25 23.17 -21.63
C GLY A 55 23.71 23.49 -21.27
N SER A 56 24.36 24.27 -22.13
CA SER A 56 25.47 25.20 -21.90
C SER A 56 26.74 24.76 -21.14
N LYS A 57 27.87 25.02 -21.80
CA LYS A 57 29.27 24.74 -21.44
C LYS A 57 29.71 25.45 -20.15
N LYS A 58 30.55 24.78 -19.34
CA LYS A 58 31.70 25.42 -18.69
C LYS A 58 32.81 24.42 -18.31
N THR A 59 33.98 24.66 -18.91
CA THR A 59 35.35 24.44 -18.43
C THR A 59 35.77 23.05 -17.93
N VAL A 60 36.56 22.41 -18.79
CA VAL A 60 37.48 21.31 -18.50
C VAL A 60 38.57 21.76 -17.53
N LYS A 61 38.74 21.05 -16.42
CA LYS A 61 40.05 20.89 -15.75
C LYS A 61 40.29 19.39 -15.54
N ARG A 62 41.29 18.86 -16.24
CA ARG A 62 41.85 17.53 -16.07
C ARG A 62 42.66 17.49 -14.78
N ARG A 63 42.50 16.48 -13.92
CA ARG A 63 43.63 15.67 -13.37
C ARG A 63 43.14 14.47 -12.55
N ALA A 64 43.97 13.44 -12.59
CA ALA A 64 44.08 12.27 -11.70
C ALA A 64 43.16 11.09 -12.00
N GLU A 65 43.77 10.09 -12.65
CA GLU A 65 43.34 8.71 -12.70
C GLU A 65 43.02 8.19 -11.29
N GLN A 66 41.74 7.92 -11.03
CA GLN A 66 41.34 7.02 -9.96
C GLN A 66 40.61 5.88 -10.64
N LYS A 67 41.26 4.70 -10.67
CA LYS A 67 40.64 3.44 -11.06
C LYS A 67 39.35 3.30 -10.24
N HIS A 68 38.21 3.45 -10.90
CA HIS A 68 36.91 3.14 -10.31
C HIS A 68 36.88 1.63 -10.05
N VAL A 69 37.20 1.24 -8.82
CA VAL A 69 36.83 -0.06 -8.29
C VAL A 69 35.32 -0.05 -8.23
N ILE A 70 34.69 -0.77 -9.15
CA ILE A 70 33.26 -1.06 -9.12
C ILE A 70 33.00 -1.72 -7.76
N PRO A 71 32.18 -1.13 -6.86
CA PRO A 71 31.84 -1.83 -5.64
C PRO A 71 31.04 -3.07 -6.05
N LYS A 72 31.59 -4.25 -5.79
CA LYS A 72 30.85 -5.51 -5.90
C LYS A 72 29.60 -5.39 -5.02
N PRO A 73 28.41 -5.78 -5.48
CA PRO A 73 27.24 -5.83 -4.60
C PRO A 73 27.58 -6.80 -3.48
N SER A 74 27.72 -6.25 -2.27
CA SER A 74 27.87 -7.04 -1.06
C SER A 74 26.62 -7.89 -0.92
N ASN A 75 26.76 -9.19 -1.10
CA ASN A 75 25.76 -10.19 -0.72
C ASN A 75 25.71 -10.31 0.81
N ASN A 76 25.53 -9.19 1.51
CA ASN A 76 25.01 -9.20 2.87
C ASN A 76 23.51 -9.43 2.81
N ALA A 77 23.12 -10.58 2.24
CA ALA A 77 21.90 -11.29 2.59
C ALA A 77 22.11 -11.95 3.96
N GLY A 78 22.47 -11.12 4.95
CA GLY A 78 22.29 -11.44 6.35
C GLY A 78 20.80 -11.30 6.60
N SER A 79 20.08 -12.39 6.38
CA SER A 79 18.66 -12.55 6.65
C SER A 79 18.37 -12.27 8.13
N SER A 80 18.14 -11.00 8.46
CA SER A 80 17.31 -10.66 9.59
C SER A 80 15.89 -10.61 9.08
N PHE A 81 15.19 -11.76 9.16
CA PHE A 81 13.73 -11.80 9.20
C PHE A 81 13.24 -11.09 10.49
N LYS A 82 13.49 -9.78 10.60
CA LYS A 82 13.08 -8.94 11.72
C LYS A 82 12.40 -7.72 11.14
N ASN A 83 11.09 -7.69 11.32
CA ASN A 83 10.13 -6.73 10.80
C ASN A 83 9.84 -6.95 9.32
N GLN A 84 8.69 -7.58 9.02
CA GLN A 84 8.01 -7.29 7.75
C GLN A 84 8.03 -5.78 7.56
N ASP A 85 8.47 -5.30 6.40
CA ASP A 85 8.60 -3.89 6.04
C ASP A 85 7.22 -3.18 6.11
N PHE A 86 6.78 -2.90 7.32
CA PHE A 86 5.51 -2.26 7.59
C PHE A 86 5.74 -0.77 7.47
N ASN A 87 5.37 -0.20 6.31
CA ASN A 87 5.53 1.22 6.07
C ASN A 87 4.37 1.98 6.75
N PRO A 88 4.64 2.75 7.84
CA PRO A 88 3.59 3.46 8.58
C PRO A 88 2.85 4.47 7.70
N LEU A 89 3.55 5.12 6.77
CA LEU A 89 2.97 6.09 5.85
C LEU A 89 1.96 5.45 4.90
N ALA A 90 2.28 4.25 4.41
CA ALA A 90 1.36 3.52 3.54
C ALA A 90 0.10 3.08 4.30
N LEU A 91 0.25 2.70 5.57
CA LEU A 91 -0.88 2.35 6.41
C LEU A 91 -1.76 3.56 6.70
N GLU A 92 -1.18 4.72 7.00
CA GLU A 92 -1.92 5.95 7.25
C GLU A 92 -2.79 6.35 6.06
N ALA A 93 -2.21 6.38 4.85
CA ALA A 93 -2.95 6.67 3.63
C ALA A 93 -4.11 5.70 3.38
N LEU A 94 -3.89 4.41 3.66
CA LEU A 94 -4.90 3.38 3.51
C LEU A 94 -6.00 3.53 4.58
N LEU A 95 -5.63 3.74 5.83
CA LEU A 95 -6.56 4.01 6.93
C LEU A 95 -7.45 5.20 6.58
N ASN A 96 -6.87 6.33 6.16
CA ASN A 96 -7.64 7.51 5.76
C ASN A 96 -8.58 7.24 4.58
N GLY A 97 -8.20 6.37 3.63
CA GLY A 97 -9.07 5.98 2.51
C GLY A 97 -10.26 5.08 2.88
N LEU A 98 -10.14 4.27 3.94
CA LEU A 98 -11.18 3.31 4.37
C LEU A 98 -11.96 3.77 5.60
N LEU A 99 -11.37 4.59 6.46
CA LEU A 99 -11.91 4.97 7.75
C LEU A 99 -13.32 5.57 7.65
N PRO A 100 -13.61 6.53 6.74
CA PRO A 100 -14.96 7.07 6.63
C PRO A 100 -16.02 6.00 6.28
N LYS A 101 -15.67 5.01 5.46
CA LYS A 101 -16.59 3.95 5.05
C LYS A 101 -16.91 2.99 6.20
N VAL A 102 -15.90 2.62 6.97
CA VAL A 102 -16.06 1.71 8.12
C VAL A 102 -16.72 2.41 9.30
N VAL A 103 -16.41 3.70 9.53
CA VAL A 103 -17.13 4.49 10.52
C VAL A 103 -18.61 4.59 10.15
N ALA A 104 -18.92 4.90 8.89
CA ALA A 104 -20.29 4.95 8.41
C ALA A 104 -21.06 3.64 8.60
N SER A 105 -20.43 2.49 8.35
CA SER A 105 -21.08 1.18 8.53
C SER A 105 -21.35 0.84 10.00
N LYS A 106 -20.55 1.36 10.93
CA LYS A 106 -20.73 1.18 12.38
C LYS A 106 -21.63 2.25 13.03
N MET A 107 -22.10 3.23 12.27
CA MET A 107 -23.01 4.26 12.75
C MET A 107 -24.47 3.76 12.81
N THR A 108 -24.71 2.79 13.68
CA THR A 108 -26.02 2.17 13.89
C THR A 108 -26.41 2.17 15.37
N SER A 109 -27.69 2.34 15.67
CA SER A 109 -28.22 2.26 17.05
C SER A 109 -27.77 0.98 17.76
N PRO A 110 -27.29 1.03 19.02
CA PRO A 110 -27.36 2.14 19.98
C PRO A 110 -26.28 3.23 19.86
N ALA A 111 -25.35 3.09 18.90
CA ALA A 111 -24.31 4.08 18.63
C ALA A 111 -24.86 5.33 17.92
N LEU A 112 -23.97 6.21 17.47
CA LEU A 112 -24.35 7.37 16.67
C LEU A 112 -24.94 6.91 15.33
N ASN A 113 -26.12 7.41 14.98
CA ASN A 113 -26.80 7.03 13.74
C ASN A 113 -26.22 7.79 12.54
N TYR A 114 -26.05 7.10 11.42
CA TYR A 114 -25.66 7.70 10.15
C TYR A 114 -26.80 8.57 9.60
N ARG A 115 -26.58 9.89 9.48
CA ARG A 115 -27.56 10.84 8.92
C ARG A 115 -27.08 11.47 7.61
N THR A 116 -25.96 12.18 7.66
CA THR A 116 -25.41 12.93 6.52
C THR A 116 -24.01 12.50 6.12
N GLY A 117 -23.36 11.62 6.90
CA GLY A 117 -21.96 11.24 6.67
C GLY A 117 -20.91 12.19 7.25
N ARG A 118 -21.29 13.42 7.66
CA ARG A 118 -20.34 14.43 8.18
C ARG A 118 -19.43 13.92 9.30
N PHE A 119 -19.94 13.10 10.23
CA PHE A 119 -19.09 12.52 11.28
C PHE A 119 -18.05 11.56 10.70
N ALA A 120 -18.49 10.64 9.85
CA ALA A 120 -17.64 9.63 9.25
C ALA A 120 -16.57 10.24 8.35
N GLU A 121 -16.93 11.25 7.56
CA GLU A 121 -16.00 12.01 6.71
C GLU A 121 -15.00 12.84 7.51
N SER A 122 -15.36 13.28 8.71
CA SER A 122 -14.45 14.05 9.56
C SER A 122 -13.39 13.20 10.27
N ALA A 123 -13.56 11.88 10.31
CA ALA A 123 -12.63 10.99 11.02
C ALA A 123 -11.38 10.77 10.17
N GLU A 124 -10.23 11.18 10.70
CA GLU A 124 -8.93 11.08 10.02
C GLU A 124 -7.85 10.59 10.99
N VAL A 125 -6.88 9.86 10.45
CA VAL A 125 -5.67 9.41 11.12
C VAL A 125 -4.59 10.44 10.86
N GLU A 126 -4.06 11.04 11.93
CA GLU A 126 -3.01 12.06 11.86
C GLU A 126 -1.61 11.43 11.85
N GLU A 127 -1.43 10.36 12.62
CA GLU A 127 -0.10 9.78 12.79
C GLU A 127 -0.18 8.29 13.11
N VAL A 128 0.70 7.53 12.44
CA VAL A 128 0.91 6.11 12.68
C VAL A 128 2.35 5.88 13.11
N MET A 129 2.56 5.44 14.36
CA MET A 129 3.88 5.15 14.90
C MET A 129 4.04 3.67 15.25
N ILE A 130 5.24 3.13 15.01
CA ILE A 130 5.62 1.80 15.47
C ILE A 130 6.37 1.94 16.80
N GLY A 131 5.82 1.36 17.85
CA GLY A 131 6.44 1.32 19.18
C GLY A 131 7.64 0.37 19.23
N GLN A 132 8.49 0.56 20.24
CA GLN A 132 9.75 -0.20 20.42
C GLN A 132 9.57 -1.72 20.46
N ARG A 133 8.40 -2.20 20.93
CA ARG A 133 8.05 -3.63 20.98
C ARG A 133 7.27 -4.13 19.75
N GLY A 134 7.23 -3.35 18.66
CA GLY A 134 6.52 -3.69 17.43
C GLY A 134 4.99 -3.51 17.49
N GLY A 135 4.46 -2.90 18.56
CA GLY A 135 3.06 -2.47 18.62
C GLY A 135 2.83 -1.21 17.79
N LEU A 136 1.62 -1.03 17.28
CA LEU A 136 1.26 0.15 16.50
C LEU A 136 0.49 1.15 17.36
N ASN A 137 0.89 2.41 17.32
CA ASN A 137 0.15 3.52 17.91
C ASN A 137 -0.46 4.33 16.77
N VAL A 138 -1.78 4.49 16.80
CA VAL A 138 -2.52 5.27 15.80
C VAL A 138 -3.20 6.43 16.51
N ASN A 139 -2.82 7.64 16.10
CA ASN A 139 -3.42 8.89 16.52
C ASN A 139 -4.45 9.30 15.48
N TYR A 140 -5.66 9.60 15.93
CA TYR A 140 -6.74 10.05 15.06
C TYR A 140 -7.38 11.30 15.63
N THR A 141 -8.04 12.03 14.74
CA THR A 141 -8.90 13.15 15.09
C THR A 141 -10.24 13.02 14.39
N TYR A 142 -11.17 13.86 14.83
CA TYR A 142 -12.45 14.03 14.17
C TYR A 142 -13.00 15.40 14.51
N GLN A 143 -14.04 15.80 13.80
CA GLN A 143 -14.70 17.07 14.07
C GLN A 143 -15.34 17.10 15.46
N LYS A 144 -14.75 17.85 16.39
CA LYS A 144 -15.21 17.91 17.79
C LYS A 144 -16.62 18.53 17.89
N ASP A 145 -16.91 19.65 17.24
CA ASP A 145 -18.26 20.24 17.26
C ASP A 145 -19.08 19.82 16.02
N PRO A 146 -20.25 19.13 16.15
CA PRO A 146 -21.07 18.92 17.35
C PRO A 146 -20.95 17.53 18.00
N TYR A 147 -19.96 16.71 17.63
CA TYR A 147 -19.92 15.29 18.01
C TYR A 147 -19.34 15.01 19.41
N GLN A 148 -18.54 15.92 19.96
CA GLN A 148 -17.91 15.82 21.28
C GLN A 148 -18.95 15.75 22.41
N THR A 149 -20.14 16.33 22.22
CA THR A 149 -21.22 16.27 23.23
C THR A 149 -21.63 14.85 23.60
N PHE A 150 -21.40 13.88 22.72
CA PHE A 150 -21.73 12.47 22.92
C PHE A 150 -20.64 11.68 23.65
N GLU A 151 -19.47 12.28 23.88
CA GLU A 151 -18.44 11.65 24.68
C GLU A 151 -18.83 11.62 26.17
N PRO A 152 -18.51 10.52 26.89
CA PRO A 152 -18.60 10.47 28.35
C PRO A 152 -17.97 11.70 29.00
N GLY A 153 -18.75 12.38 29.85
CA GLY A 153 -18.35 13.62 30.54
C GLY A 153 -18.91 14.91 29.93
N PHE A 154 -19.56 14.85 28.75
CA PHE A 154 -20.25 16.00 28.15
C PHE A 154 -21.77 15.89 28.28
N ALA A 155 -22.49 16.93 27.84
CA ALA A 155 -23.93 17.10 28.05
C ALA A 155 -24.82 15.92 27.58
N ARG A 156 -24.44 15.23 26.50
CA ARG A 156 -25.15 14.05 25.97
C ARG A 156 -24.28 12.80 26.00
N GLY A 157 -23.28 12.79 26.88
CA GLY A 157 -22.27 11.76 26.98
C GLY A 157 -22.85 10.40 27.32
N SER A 158 -22.53 9.39 26.52
CA SER A 158 -22.89 8.00 26.81
C SER A 158 -21.84 7.05 26.29
N THR A 159 -21.55 5.98 27.02
CA THR A 159 -20.64 4.92 26.58
C THR A 159 -21.08 4.27 25.27
N TYR A 160 -22.39 4.24 24.99
CA TYR A 160 -22.92 3.65 23.77
C TYR A 160 -22.78 4.57 22.55
N ARG A 161 -22.89 5.90 22.75
CA ARG A 161 -22.86 6.91 21.68
C ARG A 161 -21.51 7.61 21.54
N ASP A 162 -20.48 7.08 22.20
CA ASP A 162 -19.15 7.69 22.19
C ASP A 162 -18.55 7.65 20.76
N PRO A 163 -18.29 8.80 20.12
CA PRO A 163 -17.66 8.84 18.80
C PRO A 163 -16.28 8.17 18.78
N ARG A 164 -15.54 8.24 19.89
CA ARG A 164 -14.20 7.63 20.02
C ARG A 164 -14.26 6.12 19.92
N LYS A 165 -15.35 5.51 20.41
CA LYS A 165 -15.55 4.07 20.35
C LYS A 165 -15.71 3.63 18.90
N ILE A 166 -16.57 4.31 18.14
CA ILE A 166 -16.83 3.99 16.72
C ILE A 166 -15.54 4.11 15.90
N ILE A 167 -14.81 5.22 16.05
CA ILE A 167 -13.56 5.44 15.30
C ILE A 167 -12.48 4.45 15.76
N GLY A 168 -12.30 4.26 17.06
CA GLY A 168 -11.30 3.34 17.61
C GLY A 168 -11.51 1.89 17.16
N GLU A 169 -12.76 1.42 17.16
CA GLU A 169 -13.12 0.09 16.65
C GLU A 169 -12.93 -0.01 15.13
N SER A 170 -13.23 1.05 14.38
CA SER A 170 -13.03 1.09 12.92
C SER A 170 -11.55 1.03 12.55
N VAL A 171 -10.71 1.83 13.20
CA VAL A 171 -9.25 1.81 13.01
C VAL A 171 -8.67 0.44 13.37
N ARG A 172 -9.11 -0.16 14.48
CA ARG A 172 -8.64 -1.51 14.86
C ARG A 172 -9.03 -2.55 13.83
N GLU A 173 -10.27 -2.56 13.37
CA GLU A 173 -10.73 -3.53 12.38
C GLU A 173 -9.91 -3.43 11.08
N ILE A 174 -9.75 -2.22 10.55
CA ILE A 174 -8.96 -1.99 9.33
C ILE A 174 -7.51 -2.40 9.56
N ALA A 175 -6.89 -1.95 10.65
CA ALA A 175 -5.48 -2.25 10.92
C ALA A 175 -5.25 -3.75 11.14
N GLN A 176 -6.10 -4.44 11.93
CA GLN A 176 -6.01 -5.88 12.19
C GLN A 176 -6.13 -6.70 10.91
N SER A 177 -6.97 -6.28 9.96
CA SER A 177 -7.07 -6.96 8.66
C SER A 177 -5.74 -6.98 7.88
N MET A 178 -4.82 -6.05 8.18
CA MET A 178 -3.54 -5.89 7.47
C MET A 178 -2.36 -6.43 8.28
N ILE A 179 -2.34 -6.17 9.58
CA ILE A 179 -1.20 -6.51 10.45
C ILE A 179 -1.39 -7.83 11.20
N GLY A 180 -2.62 -8.37 11.23
CA GLY A 180 -3.00 -9.51 12.06
C GLY A 180 -3.03 -9.15 13.55
N ASN A 181 -2.56 -10.08 14.39
CA ASN A 181 -2.68 -10.02 15.85
C ASN A 181 -1.66 -9.09 16.55
N LYS A 182 -1.18 -8.04 15.88
CA LYS A 182 -0.26 -7.08 16.52
C LYS A 182 -1.01 -6.22 17.51
N PHE A 183 -0.31 -5.78 18.56
CA PHE A 183 -0.88 -4.87 19.54
C PHE A 183 -1.17 -3.50 18.91
N LEU A 184 -2.38 -3.00 19.13
CA LEU A 184 -2.88 -1.73 18.59
C LEU A 184 -3.32 -0.80 19.70
N ARG A 185 -2.65 0.35 19.82
CA ARG A 185 -3.09 1.47 20.65
C ARG A 185 -3.70 2.51 19.74
N VAL A 186 -4.93 2.90 20.01
CA VAL A 186 -5.65 3.90 19.23
C VAL A 186 -6.05 5.04 20.17
N ARG A 187 -5.70 6.27 19.82
CA ARG A 187 -5.87 7.46 20.68
C ARG A 187 -6.41 8.63 19.87
N ARG A 188 -7.36 9.36 20.45
CA ARG A 188 -7.80 10.68 19.95
C ARG A 188 -6.78 11.75 20.34
N VAL A 189 -6.45 12.65 19.40
CA VAL A 189 -5.60 13.84 19.62
C VAL A 189 -6.44 15.13 19.73
#